data_AF-B4QD45-F1
#
_entry.id   AF-B4QD45-F1
#
_cell.length_a   1.000
_cell.length_b   1.000
_cell.length_c   1.000
_cell.angle_alpha   90.00
_cell.angle_beta   90.00
_cell.angle_gamma   90.00
#
_symmetry.space_group_name_H-M   'P 1'
#
loop_
_entity.id
_entity.type
_entity.pdbx_description
1 polymer ?
#
loop_
_entity_poly.entity_id
_entity_poly.type
_entity_poly.pdbx_seq_one_letter_code
_entity_poly.pdbx_strand_id
1 'polypeptide(L)'
;MAEKLRMAARVFVYGTLKRGEPNHHWLTKKENGQARFLGRGKTETKFPLVVGTRYNIPFLLARPGEGNHIEGEVYEVDETMLSKLDILEDYPDYYDREQQTILMEQNETIQCWLYLIRNFPDKMLAKELLISYHNTPERPYNENYLDSCPEDLAMDE
;
A
#
# COMPACT_ATOMS: atom_id res chain seq x y z
N MET A 1 -20.47 -29.19 -4.62
CA MET A 1 -20.90 -27.87 -5.14
C MET A 1 -19.68 -26.98 -5.11
N ALA A 2 -19.31 -26.37 -6.24
CA ALA A 2 -18.20 -25.42 -6.23
C ALA A 2 -18.67 -24.14 -5.52
N GLU A 3 -18.05 -23.83 -4.37
CA GLU A 3 -18.23 -22.55 -3.71
C GLU A 3 -17.85 -21.46 -4.72
N LYS A 4 -18.82 -20.64 -5.11
CA LYS A 4 -18.56 -19.47 -5.95
C LYS A 4 -17.72 -18.53 -5.11
N LEU A 5 -16.43 -18.48 -5.40
CA LEU A 5 -15.51 -17.61 -4.67
C LEU A 5 -16.00 -16.16 -4.78
N ARG A 6 -16.28 -15.52 -3.65
CA ARG A 6 -16.87 -14.19 -3.61
C ARG A 6 -15.74 -13.15 -3.58
N MET A 7 -15.64 -12.38 -4.66
CA MET A 7 -14.88 -11.14 -4.64
C MET A 7 -15.52 -10.20 -3.62
N ALA A 8 -14.73 -9.75 -2.65
CA ALA A 8 -15.25 -9.17 -1.42
C ALA A 8 -14.83 -7.70 -1.23
N ALA A 9 -13.66 -7.33 -1.74
CA ALA A 9 -13.10 -6.00 -1.52
C ALA A 9 -12.32 -5.50 -2.72
N ARG A 10 -12.13 -4.18 -2.76
CA ARG A 10 -11.20 -3.53 -3.68
C ARG A 10 -10.10 -2.90 -2.85
N VAL A 11 -8.86 -3.16 -3.23
CA VAL A 11 -7.66 -2.67 -2.55
C VAL A 11 -6.87 -1.85 -3.54
N PHE A 12 -6.42 -0.68 -3.09
CA PHE A 12 -5.50 0.17 -3.82
C PHE A 12 -4.09 0.01 -3.24
N VAL A 13 -3.16 -0.39 -4.09
CA VAL A 13 -1.75 -0.59 -3.72
C VAL A 13 -0.88 0.47 -4.38
N TYR A 14 -0.02 1.12 -3.60
CA TYR A 14 0.87 2.20 -4.05
C TYR A 14 2.35 1.89 -3.90
N GLY A 15 2.69 0.93 -3.03
CA GLY A 15 4.06 0.54 -2.68
C GLY A 15 4.49 -0.79 -3.29
N THR A 16 5.08 -1.66 -2.47
CA THR A 16 5.78 -2.88 -2.91
C THR A 16 4.90 -3.96 -3.54
N LEU A 17 3.58 -3.85 -3.44
CA LEU A 17 2.62 -4.80 -4.00
C LEU A 17 2.27 -4.52 -5.48
N LYS A 18 2.64 -3.34 -6.02
CA LYS A 18 2.39 -3.00 -7.44
C LYS A 18 3.13 -3.94 -8.38
N ARG A 19 2.64 -4.09 -9.62
CA ARG A 19 3.35 -4.86 -10.66
C ARG A 19 4.78 -4.36 -10.86
N GLY A 20 5.72 -5.31 -10.90
CA GLY A 20 7.14 -5.00 -11.04
C GLY A 20 7.85 -4.68 -9.73
N GLU A 21 7.12 -4.55 -8.62
CA GLU A 21 7.68 -4.33 -7.29
C GLU A 21 7.91 -5.64 -6.53
N PRO A 22 8.79 -5.65 -5.50
CA PRO A 22 9.27 -6.89 -4.88
C PRO A 22 8.18 -7.82 -4.30
N ASN A 23 7.13 -7.25 -3.71
CA ASN A 23 6.06 -8.01 -3.05
C ASN A 23 4.87 -8.32 -3.97
N HIS A 24 4.92 -7.99 -5.27
CA HIS A 24 3.81 -8.26 -6.18
C HIS A 24 3.34 -9.73 -6.19
N HIS A 25 4.26 -10.65 -5.92
CA HIS A 25 3.99 -12.08 -5.84
C HIS A 25 2.91 -12.44 -4.80
N TRP A 26 2.67 -11.61 -3.78
CA TRP A 26 1.60 -11.83 -2.80
C TRP A 26 0.21 -11.84 -3.43
N LEU A 27 -0.03 -10.97 -4.42
CA LEU A 27 -1.30 -10.85 -5.13
C LEU A 27 -1.51 -11.95 -6.19
N THR A 28 -0.46 -12.70 -6.55
CA THR A 28 -0.53 -13.73 -7.61
C THR A 28 -0.46 -15.16 -7.09
N LYS A 29 0.06 -15.35 -5.87
CA LYS A 29 0.09 -16.63 -5.15
C LYS A 29 -1.32 -17.07 -4.74
N LYS A 30 -1.77 -18.21 -5.27
CA LYS A 30 -3.12 -18.75 -5.03
C LYS A 30 -3.35 -19.15 -3.57
N GLU A 31 -2.28 -19.50 -2.85
CA GLU A 31 -2.32 -19.80 -1.42
C GLU A 31 -2.71 -18.59 -0.57
N ASN A 32 -2.54 -17.38 -1.10
CA ASN A 32 -2.95 -16.15 -0.43
C ASN A 32 -4.41 -15.77 -0.73
N GLY A 33 -5.06 -16.42 -1.70
CA GLY A 33 -6.41 -16.06 -2.16
C GLY A 33 -6.41 -15.64 -3.63
N GLN A 34 -7.45 -14.93 -4.05
CA GLN A 34 -7.59 -14.43 -5.42
C GLN A 34 -7.55 -12.91 -5.47
N ALA A 35 -6.78 -12.39 -6.42
CA ALA A 35 -6.76 -10.97 -6.77
C ALA A 35 -6.93 -10.80 -8.28
N ARG A 36 -7.71 -9.80 -8.68
CA ARG A 36 -7.99 -9.43 -10.06
C ARG A 36 -7.67 -7.95 -10.27
N PHE A 37 -6.69 -7.68 -11.12
CA PHE A 37 -6.33 -6.32 -11.49
C PHE A 37 -7.50 -5.63 -12.21
N LEU A 38 -7.88 -4.46 -11.73
CA LEU A 38 -8.93 -3.62 -12.34
C LEU A 38 -8.34 -2.51 -13.21
N GLY A 39 -7.19 -1.96 -12.83
CA GLY A 39 -6.57 -0.86 -13.55
C GLY A 39 -5.65 -0.04 -12.66
N ARG A 40 -5.07 1.00 -13.27
CA ARG A 40 -4.31 2.03 -12.57
C ARG A 40 -5.19 3.19 -12.19
N GLY A 41 -4.79 3.89 -11.15
CA GLY A 41 -5.47 5.10 -10.69
C GLY A 41 -4.62 5.87 -9.72
N LYS A 42 -5.19 6.95 -9.19
CA LYS A 42 -4.57 7.77 -8.16
C LYS A 42 -5.57 8.17 -7.08
N THR A 43 -5.08 8.42 -5.87
CA THR A 43 -5.93 8.91 -4.79
C THR A 43 -6.57 10.26 -5.16
N GLU A 44 -7.87 10.41 -4.90
CA GLU A 44 -8.54 11.71 -5.04
C GLU A 44 -8.04 12.69 -3.97
N THR A 45 -7.91 12.21 -2.73
CA THR A 45 -7.29 12.96 -1.63
C THR A 45 -5.77 12.91 -1.77
N LYS A 46 -5.08 14.01 -1.42
CA LYS A 46 -3.62 14.05 -1.36
C LYS A 46 -3.11 13.40 -0.08
N PHE A 47 -1.98 12.70 -0.16
CA PHE A 47 -1.28 12.14 0.99
C PHE A 47 0.25 12.31 0.83
N PRO A 48 1.01 12.40 1.93
CA PRO A 48 2.45 12.24 1.91
C PRO A 48 2.82 10.77 1.74
N LEU A 49 3.48 10.42 0.64
CA LEU A 49 4.14 9.13 0.44
C LEU A 49 5.65 9.33 0.58
N VAL A 50 6.28 8.59 1.48
CA VAL A 50 7.72 8.69 1.73
C VAL A 50 8.36 7.31 1.70
N VAL A 51 9.67 7.25 1.48
CA VAL A 51 10.47 6.04 1.72
C VAL A 51 11.27 6.28 2.99
N GLY A 52 11.19 5.33 3.92
CA GLY A 52 11.89 5.44 5.20
C GLY A 52 12.30 4.10 5.77
N THR A 53 12.88 4.16 6.97
CA THR A 53 13.58 3.08 7.68
C THR A 53 14.83 2.59 6.94
N ARG A 54 15.69 1.86 7.65
CA ARG A 54 16.81 1.10 7.07
C ARG A 54 16.38 0.06 6.01
N TYR A 55 15.08 -0.20 5.87
CA TYR A 55 14.53 -1.17 4.94
C TYR A 55 14.01 -0.55 3.64
N ASN A 56 14.06 0.78 3.48
CA ASN A 56 13.53 1.52 2.32
C ASN A 56 12.06 1.17 2.00
N ILE A 57 11.22 1.14 3.03
CA ILE A 57 9.80 0.80 2.91
C ILE A 57 9.02 2.06 2.48
N PRO A 58 8.10 1.97 1.50
CA PRO A 58 7.18 3.06 1.18
C PRO A 58 6.08 3.18 2.23
N PHE A 59 5.98 4.34 2.87
CA PHE A 59 4.95 4.67 3.85
C PHE A 59 4.02 5.74 3.34
N LEU A 60 2.72 5.45 3.34
CA LEU A 60 1.69 6.47 3.19
C LEU A 60 1.29 7.00 4.56
N LEU A 61 1.49 8.29 4.78
CA LEU A 61 1.24 8.92 6.08
C LEU A 61 -0.19 9.47 6.13
N ALA A 62 -0.88 9.26 7.26
CA ALA A 62 -2.28 9.67 7.49
C ALA A 62 -2.46 11.20 7.63
N ARG A 63 -2.05 11.98 6.62
CA ARG A 63 -2.19 13.44 6.55
C ARG A 63 -2.97 13.84 5.30
N PRO A 64 -4.28 13.57 5.27
CA PRO A 64 -5.11 13.88 4.11
C PRO A 64 -5.05 15.37 3.78
N GLY A 65 -4.83 15.69 2.50
CA GLY A 65 -4.71 17.05 1.98
C GLY A 65 -3.27 17.55 1.82
N GLU A 66 -2.29 16.85 2.39
CA GLU A 66 -0.85 17.14 2.25
C GLU A 66 -0.18 16.22 1.21
N GLY A 67 0.98 16.60 0.67
CA GLY A 67 1.70 15.80 -0.31
C GLY A 67 1.04 15.78 -1.70
N ASN A 68 0.84 14.58 -2.26
CA ASN A 68 0.47 14.36 -3.65
C ASN A 68 -0.75 13.45 -3.81
N HIS A 69 -1.35 13.46 -5.00
CA HIS A 69 -2.26 12.38 -5.40
C HIS A 69 -1.40 11.16 -5.73
N ILE A 70 -1.55 10.09 -4.95
CA ILE A 70 -0.65 8.95 -5.01
C ILE A 70 -1.07 8.00 -6.11
N GLU A 71 -0.14 7.65 -6.99
CA GLU A 71 -0.34 6.73 -8.09
C GLU A 71 -0.18 5.27 -7.66
N GLY A 72 -1.06 4.42 -8.15
CA GLY A 72 -1.07 3.02 -7.79
C GLY A 72 -1.98 2.16 -8.67
N GLU A 73 -2.28 0.98 -8.14
CA GLU A 73 -3.03 -0.05 -8.84
C GLU A 73 -4.22 -0.50 -8.00
N VAL A 74 -5.36 -0.74 -8.64
CA VAL A 74 -6.56 -1.27 -8.00
C VAL A 74 -6.71 -2.75 -8.31
N TYR A 75 -6.93 -3.54 -7.27
CA TYR A 75 -7.22 -4.96 -7.34
C TYR A 75 -8.56 -5.25 -6.66
N GLU A 76 -9.38 -6.08 -7.29
CA GLU A 76 -10.50 -6.74 -6.62
C GLU A 76 -9.99 -8.05 -6.01
N VAL A 77 -10.28 -8.27 -4.72
CA VAL A 77 -9.74 -9.39 -3.95
C VAL A 77 -10.85 -10.15 -3.22
N ASP A 78 -10.62 -11.44 -2.96
CA ASP A 78 -11.48 -12.21 -2.05
C ASP A 78 -11.16 -11.94 -0.58
N GLU A 79 -12.00 -12.49 0.31
CA GLU A 79 -11.86 -12.33 1.77
C GLU A 79 -10.53 -12.93 2.27
N THR A 80 -10.09 -14.04 1.67
CA THR A 80 -8.82 -14.71 2.00
C THR A 80 -7.64 -13.80 1.71
N MET A 81 -7.58 -13.21 0.52
CA MET A 81 -6.53 -12.29 0.10
C MET A 81 -6.53 -11.03 0.95
N LEU A 82 -7.69 -10.45 1.21
CA LEU A 82 -7.76 -9.29 2.11
C LEU A 82 -7.20 -9.61 3.50
N SER A 83 -7.58 -10.77 4.07
CA SER A 83 -7.08 -11.20 5.39
C SER A 83 -5.57 -11.47 5.40
N LYS A 84 -5.01 -11.96 4.28
CA LYS A 84 -3.57 -12.17 4.14
C LYS A 84 -2.81 -10.85 4.00
N LEU A 85 -3.39 -9.87 3.31
CA LEU A 85 -2.84 -8.51 3.25
C LEU A 85 -2.89 -7.84 4.64
N ASP A 86 -3.96 -8.02 5.42
CA ASP A 86 -4.03 -7.49 6.78
C ASP A 86 -2.88 -8.03 7.65
N ILE A 87 -2.55 -9.32 7.53
CA ILE A 87 -1.40 -9.93 8.24
C ILE A 87 -0.07 -9.40 7.71
N LEU A 88 0.06 -9.23 6.39
CA LEU A 88 1.29 -8.75 5.75
C LEU A 88 1.66 -7.32 6.20
N GLU A 89 0.65 -6.46 6.30
CA GLU A 89 0.80 -5.05 6.67
C GLU A 89 0.72 -4.85 8.21
N ASP A 90 0.70 -5.93 8.98
CA ASP A 90 0.57 -5.94 10.45
C ASP A 90 -0.57 -5.04 10.95
N TYR A 91 -1.74 -5.16 10.30
CA TYR A 91 -2.94 -4.39 10.64
C TYR A 91 -3.64 -4.93 11.90
N PRO A 92 -4.10 -4.07 12.84
CA PRO A 92 -4.06 -2.60 12.82
C PRO A 92 -2.87 -1.99 13.60
N ASP A 93 -1.84 -2.78 13.93
CA ASP A 93 -0.79 -2.40 14.87
C ASP A 93 0.31 -1.54 14.20
N TYR A 94 0.76 -1.90 12.98
CA TYR A 94 1.74 -1.12 12.21
C TYR A 94 1.07 -0.20 11.19
N TYR A 95 0.29 -0.78 10.27
CA TYR A 95 -0.55 -0.03 9.34
C TYR A 95 -2.01 -0.07 9.80
N ASP A 96 -2.72 1.03 9.57
CA ASP A 96 -4.19 1.05 9.56
C ASP A 96 -4.67 0.93 8.11
N ARG A 97 -5.97 0.71 7.90
CA ARG A 97 -6.60 0.75 6.59
C ARG A 97 -7.88 1.58 6.62
N GLU A 98 -8.10 2.36 5.57
CA GLU A 98 -9.34 3.10 5.40
C GLU A 98 -9.81 3.10 3.94
N GLN A 99 -11.07 3.45 3.72
CA GLN A 99 -11.59 3.59 2.36
C GLN A 99 -11.25 4.96 1.79
N GLN A 100 -10.65 4.97 0.61
CA GLN A 100 -10.35 6.18 -0.16
C GLN A 100 -10.95 6.11 -1.56
N THR A 101 -11.34 7.28 -2.08
CA THR A 101 -11.75 7.43 -3.47
C THR A 101 -10.50 7.39 -4.36
N ILE A 102 -10.50 6.46 -5.33
CA ILE A 102 -9.46 6.36 -6.34
C ILE A 102 -10.02 6.83 -7.68
N LEU A 103 -9.34 7.79 -8.30
CA LEU A 103 -9.56 8.24 -9.67
C LEU A 103 -8.84 7.29 -10.63
N MET A 104 -9.59 6.44 -11.31
CA MET A 104 -9.08 5.50 -12.32
C MET A 104 -8.65 6.24 -13.58
N GLU A 105 -7.72 5.68 -14.36
CA GLU A 105 -7.27 6.27 -15.64
C GLU A 105 -8.41 6.50 -16.66
N GLN A 106 -9.53 5.78 -16.51
CA GLN A 106 -10.71 5.88 -17.38
C GLN A 106 -11.71 6.96 -16.92
N ASN A 107 -11.29 7.88 -16.04
CA ASN A 107 -12.13 8.93 -15.44
C ASN A 107 -13.30 8.41 -14.59
N GLU A 108 -13.26 7.15 -14.17
CA GLU A 108 -14.19 6.59 -13.20
C GLU A 108 -13.62 6.71 -11.77
N THR A 109 -14.49 6.85 -10.78
CA THR A 109 -14.10 6.81 -9.36
C THR A 109 -14.51 5.49 -8.73
N ILE A 110 -13.68 4.99 -7.83
CA ILE A 110 -13.95 3.74 -7.12
C ILE A 110 -13.48 3.82 -5.68
N GLN A 111 -14.29 3.29 -4.76
CA GLN A 111 -13.90 3.15 -3.35
C GLN A 111 -13.00 1.93 -3.18
N CYS A 112 -11.83 2.14 -2.59
CA CYS A 112 -10.85 1.10 -2.31
C CYS A 112 -10.35 1.20 -0.87
N TRP A 113 -10.06 0.04 -0.27
CA TRP A 113 -9.23 -0.02 0.93
C TRP A 113 -7.78 0.34 0.59
N LEU A 114 -7.15 1.08 1.48
CA LEU A 114 -5.80 1.60 1.37
C LEU A 114 -5.13 1.46 2.72
N TYR A 115 -3.91 0.90 2.76
CA TYR A 115 -3.10 0.85 3.98
C TYR A 115 -2.29 2.12 4.17
N LEU A 116 -2.23 2.63 5.40
CA LEU A 116 -1.53 3.86 5.76
C LEU A 116 -1.11 3.85 7.23
N ILE A 117 -0.09 4.61 7.57
CA ILE A 117 0.38 4.74 8.95
C ILE A 117 -0.20 5.99 9.59
N ARG A 118 -0.86 5.82 10.74
CA ARG A 118 -1.42 6.93 11.53
C ARG A 118 -0.45 7.49 12.56
N ASN A 119 0.38 6.64 13.15
CA ASN A 119 1.35 7.04 14.16
C ASN A 119 2.75 7.08 13.56
N PHE A 120 3.25 8.27 13.24
CA PHE A 120 4.57 8.48 12.67
C PHE A 120 5.16 9.79 13.24
N PRO A 121 6.49 9.90 13.33
CA PRO A 121 7.12 11.14 13.78
C PRO A 121 7.09 12.20 12.68
N ASP A 122 6.87 13.47 13.05
CA ASP A 122 6.75 14.59 12.09
C ASP A 122 7.95 14.74 11.16
N LYS A 123 9.15 14.29 11.57
CA LYS A 123 10.35 14.29 10.72
C LYS A 123 10.17 13.51 9.41
N MET A 124 9.26 12.53 9.37
CA MET A 124 8.94 11.80 8.14
C MET A 124 8.38 12.74 7.07
N LEU A 125 7.68 13.81 7.45
CA LEU A 125 7.13 14.80 6.52
C LEU A 125 8.20 15.70 5.88
N ALA A 126 9.42 15.72 6.43
CA ALA A 126 10.54 16.45 5.86
C ALA A 126 11.27 15.67 4.75
N LYS A 127 10.95 14.38 4.57
CA LYS A 127 11.49 13.55 3.49
C LYS A 127 10.89 13.93 2.13
N GLU A 128 11.49 13.39 1.08
CA GLU A 128 10.98 13.51 -0.28
C GLU A 128 9.56 12.92 -0.37
N LEU A 129 8.58 13.77 -0.71
CA LEU A 129 7.18 13.36 -0.87
C LEU A 129 6.95 12.86 -2.31
N LEU A 130 6.87 11.55 -2.45
CA LEU A 130 6.73 10.88 -3.74
C LEU A 130 5.29 10.99 -4.29
N ILE A 131 5.18 10.84 -5.61
CA ILE A 131 3.90 10.67 -6.32
C ILE A 131 3.65 9.18 -6.57
N SER A 132 4.69 8.44 -6.93
CA SER A 132 4.69 6.99 -7.16
C SER A 132 5.96 6.39 -6.56
N TYR A 133 5.82 5.31 -5.82
CA TYR A 133 6.96 4.51 -5.36
C TYR A 133 7.48 3.60 -6.47
N HIS A 134 8.81 3.49 -6.56
CA HIS A 134 9.50 2.46 -7.34
C HIS A 134 10.73 1.97 -6.60
N ASN A 135 10.91 0.65 -6.53
CA ASN A 135 12.15 0.06 -6.06
C ASN A 135 13.29 0.33 -7.07
N THR A 136 14.44 0.86 -6.63
CA THR A 136 15.59 1.12 -7.50
C THR A 136 16.89 0.49 -6.97
N PRO A 137 17.89 0.23 -7.83
CA PRO A 137 19.19 -0.27 -7.39
C PRO A 137 19.91 0.66 -6.39
N GLU A 138 19.65 1.96 -6.43
CA GLU A 138 20.26 2.96 -5.55
C GLU A 138 19.59 3.01 -4.17
N ARG A 139 18.30 2.64 -4.09
CA ARG A 139 17.52 2.58 -2.86
C ARG A 139 16.70 1.27 -2.84
N PRO A 140 17.36 0.11 -2.73
CA PRO A 140 16.68 -1.16 -2.82
C PRO A 140 15.85 -1.40 -1.55
N TYR A 141 14.61 -1.80 -1.76
CA TYR A 141 13.76 -2.40 -0.75
C TYR A 141 14.46 -3.60 -0.11
N ASN A 142 14.43 -3.65 1.22
CA ASN A 142 15.05 -4.72 1.97
C ASN A 142 14.01 -5.79 2.34
N GLU A 143 14.26 -7.04 1.93
CA GLU A 143 13.35 -8.17 2.16
C GLU A 143 13.16 -8.53 3.65
N ASN A 144 14.05 -8.05 4.54
CA ASN A 144 13.88 -8.19 6.00
C ASN A 144 12.88 -7.18 6.60
N TYR A 145 12.05 -6.52 5.79
CA TYR A 145 11.04 -5.56 6.27
C TYR A 145 10.04 -6.15 7.25
N LEU A 146 9.84 -7.48 7.27
CA LEU A 146 8.99 -8.15 8.25
C LEU A 146 9.53 -8.00 9.68
N ASP A 147 10.81 -7.65 9.83
CA ASP A 147 11.41 -7.30 11.11
C ASP A 147 11.25 -5.80 11.44
N SER A 148 10.60 -5.03 10.57
CA SER A 148 10.38 -3.60 10.80
C SER A 148 9.23 -3.38 11.77
N CYS A 149 9.43 -2.43 12.69
CA CYS A 149 8.42 -2.07 13.69
C CYS A 149 8.22 -0.54 13.73
N PRO A 150 7.13 -0.05 14.38
CA PRO A 150 6.87 1.38 14.52
C PRO A 150 8.05 2.18 15.09
N GLU A 151 8.89 1.59 15.94
CA GLU A 151 10.09 2.23 16.50
C GLU A 151 11.15 2.56 15.44
N ASP A 152 11.22 1.82 14.33
CA ASP A 152 12.16 2.13 13.24
C ASP A 152 11.87 3.49 12.61
N LEU A 153 10.59 3.88 12.50
CA LEU A 153 10.21 5.22 12.02
C LEU A 153 10.76 6.32 12.94
N ALA A 154 10.79 6.07 14.25
CA ALA A 154 11.34 6.99 15.23
C ALA A 154 12.87 7.06 15.17
N MET A 155 13.54 6.00 14.75
CA MET A 155 15.00 5.94 14.60
C MET A 155 15.48 6.39 13.21
N ASP A 156 14.59 6.55 12.25
CA ASP A 156 14.95 6.86 10.86
C ASP A 156 15.60 8.25 10.70
N GLU A 157 16.79 8.31 10.13
CA GLU A 157 17.57 9.56 9.97
C GLU A 157 17.09 10.43 8.80
#